data_AF-A0A970J0Q0-F1
#
_entry.id   AF-A0A970J0Q0-F1
#
_cell.length_a   1.000
_cell.length_b   1.000
_cell.length_c   1.000
_cell.angle_alpha   90.00
_cell.angle_beta   90.00
_cell.angle_gamma   90.00
#
_symmetry.space_group_name_H-M   'P 1'
#
loop_
_entity.id
_entity.type
_entity.pdbx_description
1 polymer ?
#
loop_
_entity_poly.entity_id
_entity_poly.type
_entity_poly.pdbx_seq_one_letter_code
_entity_poly.pdbx_strand_id
1 'polypeptide(L)'
;MRYLWIEDFNEGYNESELKSKWIEYYNLTASDLIIKKTLNSALKYIDENPDGFDTVLLDINLPIGESIEGKDYRDYLREIVSEKYLNMDSDDIQRKAGFLIFLKLMLDLRFPKERIVFLTGNVDLSKIMEIDNIISFYSYYLYDKKMRTYEEFMEAIDKVDEDYDYYESCKVDLKREYPELYKKLEDVIERENDIKEWINLLRAEKEKILAMKRASENPLKPRGNTYNRMEPVFIEAGFNPPRAFEKPTESVYDKFNWEFLEWKKTIEHPYYELRSSIVEMCQILINRLKEMDDEEADKFIIFNKLYLNSYTVDDKKNMYSRKYFQELLQYIQRLFPCSFPATEKERRSIYRQVIKEISHDWETAITVYYPNKAQYEKYKYRLQQGSLNGNGCKLYEYCDTFRDFAQKSAYGAIMKIIRNWTSHSKLRDFNEAEVGFLFIIAMRSFFELGNKFDPKYYEEDKDKNYNYYELKLLKLTSKSLSHDELVDKFKKRKNKKDEIYREIEFDLKRSFDLLSREDPKNYLFSYDVFGKIKNIGDEESKVQCRMEHIYKLFWHFMFNSYLDYYNGKYTNPNLKFCLDDELCVTDKEDVLTYLYMYSWG
;
A
#
# COMPACT_ATOMS: atom_id res chain seq x y z
N MET A 1 2.37 -0.89 -4.22
CA MET A 1 3.69 -0.66 -4.84
C MET A 1 3.52 0.15 -6.10
N ARG A 2 4.54 0.91 -6.48
CA ARG A 2 4.59 1.77 -7.66
C ARG A 2 5.66 1.28 -8.63
N TYR A 3 5.34 1.25 -9.91
CA TYR A 3 6.23 0.83 -10.98
C TYR A 3 6.66 2.03 -11.81
N LEU A 4 7.97 2.27 -11.90
CA LEU A 4 8.54 3.11 -12.94
C LEU A 4 8.70 2.27 -14.20
N TRP A 5 7.81 2.47 -15.17
CA TRP A 5 7.83 1.77 -16.44
C TRP A 5 8.43 2.67 -17.52
N ILE A 6 9.63 2.30 -17.98
CA ILE A 6 10.38 3.06 -18.97
C ILE A 6 10.30 2.29 -20.28
N GLU A 7 9.42 2.75 -21.16
CA GLU A 7 9.00 2.04 -22.37
C GLU A 7 8.50 3.05 -23.41
N ASP A 8 8.93 2.91 -24.66
CA ASP A 8 8.58 3.84 -25.74
C ASP A 8 7.27 3.46 -26.46
N PHE A 9 6.81 2.21 -26.27
CA PHE A 9 5.58 1.65 -26.86
C PHE A 9 5.53 1.79 -28.39
N ASN A 10 6.70 1.69 -29.06
CA ASN A 10 6.81 1.95 -30.49
C ASN A 10 6.92 0.65 -31.32
N GLU A 11 5.83 -0.12 -31.41
CA GLU A 11 5.76 -1.37 -32.20
C GLU A 11 4.82 -1.28 -33.42
N GLY A 12 4.54 -0.08 -33.94
CA GLY A 12 3.71 0.09 -35.15
C GLY A 12 2.19 -0.05 -34.93
N TYR A 13 1.75 -0.20 -33.68
CA TYR A 13 0.34 -0.15 -33.26
C TYR A 13 -0.03 1.21 -32.65
N ASN A 14 -1.33 1.41 -32.36
CA ASN A 14 -1.75 2.53 -31.54
C ASN A 14 -1.16 2.39 -30.13
N GLU A 15 -0.37 3.38 -29.71
CA GLU A 15 0.31 3.40 -28.41
C GLU A 15 -0.62 3.12 -27.23
N SER A 16 -1.85 3.68 -27.25
CA SER A 16 -2.82 3.50 -26.16
C SER A 16 -3.34 2.06 -26.10
N GLU A 17 -3.49 1.41 -27.25
CA GLU A 17 -3.92 0.02 -27.35
C GLU A 17 -2.80 -0.91 -26.89
N LEU A 18 -1.57 -0.65 -27.36
CA LEU A 18 -0.38 -1.41 -26.96
C LEU A 18 -0.14 -1.33 -25.45
N LYS A 19 -0.18 -0.11 -24.89
CA LYS A 19 -0.09 0.13 -23.45
C LYS A 19 -1.15 -0.67 -22.69
N SER A 20 -2.41 -0.63 -23.12
CA SER A 20 -3.50 -1.35 -22.45
C SER A 20 -3.29 -2.87 -22.49
N LYS A 21 -2.92 -3.40 -23.65
CA LYS A 21 -2.59 -4.82 -23.83
C LYS A 21 -1.44 -5.25 -22.93
N TRP A 22 -0.39 -4.44 -22.82
CA TRP A 22 0.79 -4.78 -22.02
C TRP A 22 0.52 -4.66 -20.51
N ILE A 23 -0.31 -3.70 -20.08
CA ILE A 23 -0.79 -3.61 -18.69
C ILE A 23 -1.50 -4.91 -18.30
N GLU A 24 -2.38 -5.42 -19.16
CA GLU A 24 -3.05 -6.70 -18.96
C GLU A 24 -2.06 -7.86 -18.94
N TYR A 25 -1.17 -7.93 -19.94
CA TYR A 25 -0.17 -8.99 -20.08
C TYR A 25 0.76 -9.16 -18.86
N TYR A 26 1.19 -8.05 -18.25
CA TYR A 26 2.01 -8.08 -17.04
C TYR A 26 1.19 -8.04 -15.75
N ASN A 27 -0.14 -8.10 -15.84
CA ASN A 27 -1.09 -7.99 -14.73
C ASN A 27 -0.78 -6.80 -13.82
N LEU A 28 -0.60 -5.63 -14.44
CA LEU A 28 -0.30 -4.38 -13.78
C LEU A 28 -1.59 -3.57 -13.58
N THR A 29 -1.56 -2.64 -12.62
CA THR A 29 -2.67 -1.71 -12.40
C THR A 29 -2.24 -0.33 -12.88
N ALA A 30 -2.97 0.26 -13.84
CA ALA A 30 -2.58 1.51 -14.50
C ALA A 30 -2.24 2.65 -13.52
N SER A 31 -3.00 2.78 -12.42
CA SER A 31 -2.78 3.79 -11.37
C SER A 31 -1.46 3.63 -10.61
N ASP A 32 -0.86 2.45 -10.63
CA ASP A 32 0.42 2.17 -9.99
C ASP A 32 1.61 2.44 -10.92
N LEU A 33 1.38 2.87 -12.16
CA LEU A 33 2.41 3.02 -13.19
C LEU A 33 2.83 4.48 -13.35
N ILE A 34 4.13 4.70 -13.34
CA ILE A 34 4.78 5.94 -13.76
C ILE A 34 5.46 5.63 -15.07
N ILE A 35 4.96 6.21 -16.17
CA ILE A 35 5.47 5.90 -17.50
C ILE A 35 6.44 6.99 -17.96
N LYS A 36 7.60 6.59 -18.45
CA LYS A 36 8.58 7.45 -19.14
C LYS A 36 8.98 6.81 -20.46
N LYS A 37 9.02 7.59 -21.53
CA LYS A 37 9.19 7.05 -22.89
C LYS A 37 10.59 7.26 -23.46
N THR A 38 11.40 8.07 -22.81
CA THR A 38 12.72 8.47 -23.32
C THR A 38 13.77 8.41 -22.23
N LEU A 39 15.03 8.25 -22.63
CA LEU A 39 16.18 8.24 -21.73
C LEU A 39 16.23 9.51 -20.87
N ASN A 40 16.12 10.69 -21.48
CA ASN A 40 16.19 11.97 -20.76
C ASN A 40 15.04 12.15 -19.77
N SER A 41 13.80 11.78 -20.16
CA SER A 41 12.64 11.90 -19.26
C SER A 41 12.70 10.92 -18.10
N ALA A 42 13.22 9.72 -18.32
CA ALA A 42 13.44 8.72 -17.28
C ALA A 42 14.52 9.17 -16.29
N LEU A 43 15.69 9.61 -16.78
CA LEU A 43 16.79 10.06 -15.93
C LEU A 43 16.42 11.29 -15.08
N LYS A 44 15.74 12.28 -15.67
CA LYS A 44 15.22 13.43 -14.92
C LYS A 44 14.29 12.98 -13.79
N TYR A 45 13.34 12.10 -14.10
CA TYR A 45 12.38 11.65 -13.11
C TYR A 45 13.06 10.89 -11.95
N ILE A 46 14.02 10.02 -12.27
CA ILE A 46 14.80 9.26 -11.28
C ILE A 46 15.60 10.21 -10.37
N ASP A 47 16.19 11.27 -10.92
CA ASP A 47 16.96 12.26 -10.16
C ASP A 47 16.08 13.10 -9.23
N GLU A 48 14.90 13.52 -9.70
CA GLU A 48 13.97 14.35 -8.94
C GLU A 48 13.12 13.57 -7.93
N ASN A 49 12.85 12.29 -8.20
CA ASN A 49 11.93 11.44 -7.43
C ASN A 49 12.55 10.07 -7.11
N PRO A 50 13.73 10.00 -6.47
CA PRO A 50 14.41 8.74 -6.19
C PRO A 50 13.61 7.79 -5.29
N ASP A 51 12.70 8.35 -4.49
CA ASP A 51 11.80 7.61 -3.59
C ASP A 51 10.40 7.36 -4.19
N GLY A 52 10.12 7.85 -5.40
CA GLY A 52 8.78 7.86 -6.00
C GLY A 52 8.31 6.51 -6.55
N PHE A 53 9.15 5.49 -6.57
CA PHE A 53 8.85 4.19 -7.15
C PHE A 53 9.48 3.04 -6.34
N ASP A 54 8.87 1.86 -6.42
CA ASP A 54 9.32 0.66 -5.70
C ASP A 54 9.90 -0.41 -6.64
N THR A 55 9.53 -0.39 -7.91
CA THR A 55 9.92 -1.39 -8.91
C THR A 55 10.16 -0.69 -10.24
N VAL A 56 11.13 -1.16 -11.03
CA VAL A 56 11.46 -0.58 -12.34
C VAL A 56 11.31 -1.63 -13.44
N LEU A 57 10.53 -1.30 -14.46
CA LEU A 57 10.39 -2.06 -15.70
C LEU A 57 11.09 -1.27 -16.82
N LEU A 58 12.08 -1.86 -17.46
CA LEU A 58 12.96 -1.16 -18.41
C LEU A 58 12.93 -1.79 -19.80
N ASP A 59 12.59 -1.03 -20.83
CA ASP A 59 13.09 -1.36 -22.16
C ASP A 59 14.61 -1.13 -22.23
N ILE A 60 15.27 -1.94 -23.05
CA ILE A 60 16.69 -1.81 -23.37
C ILE A 60 16.89 -0.69 -24.38
N ASN A 61 16.09 -0.71 -25.45
CA ASN A 61 16.22 0.21 -26.56
C ASN A 61 15.27 1.39 -26.31
N LEU A 62 15.81 2.56 -25.97
CA LEU A 62 14.98 3.73 -25.68
C LEU A 62 15.45 4.93 -26.49
N PRO A 63 14.52 5.72 -27.06
CA PRO A 63 14.86 6.98 -27.69
C PRO A 63 15.46 7.94 -26.64
N ILE A 64 16.43 8.77 -27.05
CA ILE A 64 17.11 9.69 -26.13
C ILE A 64 16.13 10.73 -25.58
N GLY A 65 15.25 11.26 -26.43
CA GLY A 65 14.36 12.38 -26.12
C GLY A 65 15.06 13.74 -26.14
N GLU A 66 14.28 14.79 -26.01
CA GLU A 66 14.78 16.17 -25.98
C GLU A 66 15.47 16.50 -24.65
N SER A 67 16.33 17.52 -24.65
CA SER A 67 16.89 18.09 -23.42
C SER A 67 15.80 18.75 -22.58
N ILE A 68 15.85 18.57 -21.26
CA ILE A 68 14.85 19.11 -20.34
C ILE A 68 15.55 20.07 -19.39
N GLU A 69 15.08 21.32 -19.33
CA GLU A 69 15.69 22.38 -18.51
C GLU A 69 17.19 22.57 -18.81
N GLY A 70 17.58 22.41 -20.08
CA GLY A 70 18.96 22.54 -20.54
C GLY A 70 19.88 21.36 -20.20
N LYS A 71 19.37 20.32 -19.55
CA LYS A 71 20.11 19.09 -19.22
C LYS A 71 19.78 17.95 -20.19
N ASP A 72 20.77 17.10 -20.47
CA ASP A 72 20.62 15.85 -21.23
C ASP A 72 21.13 14.63 -20.43
N TYR A 73 21.03 13.42 -21.01
CA TYR A 73 21.48 12.18 -20.39
C TYR A 73 22.93 12.21 -19.89
N ARG A 74 23.82 13.00 -20.51
CA ARG A 74 25.23 13.10 -20.10
C ARG A 74 25.33 13.77 -18.75
N ASP A 75 24.53 14.80 -18.49
CA ASP A 75 24.51 15.49 -17.19
C ASP A 75 24.15 14.53 -16.04
N TYR A 76 23.21 13.62 -16.27
CA TYR A 76 22.74 12.66 -15.26
C TYR A 76 23.66 11.44 -15.08
N LEU A 77 24.49 11.12 -16.08
CA LEU A 77 25.28 9.88 -16.13
C LEU A 77 26.81 10.08 -16.03
N ARG A 78 27.33 11.30 -16.21
CA ARG A 78 28.79 11.58 -16.25
C ARG A 78 29.58 11.11 -15.04
N GLU A 79 28.94 10.98 -13.88
CA GLU A 79 29.61 10.53 -12.65
C GLU A 79 29.80 9.01 -12.60
N ILE A 80 29.06 8.27 -13.43
CA ILE A 80 29.00 6.79 -13.43
C ILE A 80 29.53 6.21 -14.73
N VAL A 81 29.30 6.90 -15.85
CA VAL A 81 29.60 6.45 -17.19
C VAL A 81 30.69 7.34 -17.78
N SER A 82 31.78 6.72 -18.25
CA SER A 82 32.91 7.46 -18.82
C SER A 82 32.50 8.28 -20.04
N GLU A 83 33.16 9.42 -20.25
CA GLU A 83 32.94 10.29 -21.42
C GLU A 83 33.05 9.54 -22.76
N LYS A 84 33.94 8.55 -22.86
CA LYS A 84 34.07 7.72 -24.06
C LYS A 84 32.74 7.05 -24.44
N TYR A 85 31.97 6.57 -23.47
CA TYR A 85 30.68 5.94 -23.70
C TYR A 85 29.56 6.97 -23.92
N LEU A 86 29.60 8.12 -23.23
CA LEU A 86 28.61 9.19 -23.39
C LEU A 86 28.72 9.97 -24.71
N ASN A 87 29.85 9.83 -25.41
CA ASN A 87 30.12 10.44 -26.70
C ASN A 87 29.99 9.45 -27.88
N MET A 88 29.37 8.29 -27.66
CA MET A 88 29.00 7.39 -28.74
C MET A 88 27.92 8.00 -29.64
N ASP A 89 27.75 7.43 -30.83
CA ASP A 89 26.67 7.79 -31.74
C ASP A 89 25.29 7.60 -31.08
N SER A 90 24.31 8.42 -31.46
CA SER A 90 22.97 8.37 -30.89
C SER A 90 22.31 7.00 -30.98
N ASP A 91 22.52 6.27 -32.07
CA ASP A 91 21.94 4.92 -32.25
C ASP A 91 22.55 3.93 -31.26
N ASP A 92 23.85 4.10 -30.97
CA ASP A 92 24.56 3.28 -30.00
C ASP A 92 24.15 3.56 -28.57
N ILE A 93 23.83 4.81 -28.24
CA ILE A 93 23.27 5.22 -26.94
C ILE A 93 21.86 4.66 -26.80
N GLN A 94 21.00 4.81 -27.81
CA GLN A 94 19.62 4.33 -27.76
C GLN A 94 19.54 2.83 -27.50
N ARG A 95 20.38 2.04 -28.17
CA ARG A 95 20.44 0.58 -27.97
C ARG A 95 20.92 0.17 -26.58
N LYS A 96 21.59 1.05 -25.84
CA LYS A 96 22.15 0.77 -24.51
C LYS A 96 21.44 1.56 -23.40
N ALA A 97 20.42 2.34 -23.74
CA ALA A 97 19.79 3.30 -22.84
C ALA A 97 19.26 2.64 -21.56
N GLY A 98 18.58 1.50 -21.67
CA GLY A 98 18.12 0.76 -20.49
C GLY A 98 19.25 0.29 -19.57
N PHE A 99 20.40 -0.11 -20.12
CA PHE A 99 21.58 -0.46 -19.32
C PHE A 99 22.20 0.76 -18.62
N LEU A 100 22.21 1.93 -19.27
CA LEU A 100 22.68 3.17 -18.65
C LEU A 100 21.79 3.58 -17.47
N ILE A 101 20.48 3.44 -17.63
CA ILE A 101 19.51 3.68 -16.55
C ILE A 101 19.71 2.66 -15.41
N PHE A 102 19.91 1.37 -15.75
CA PHE A 102 20.21 0.34 -14.76
C PHE A 102 21.46 0.68 -13.93
N LEU A 103 22.53 1.15 -14.57
CA LEU A 103 23.74 1.59 -13.86
C LEU A 103 23.46 2.78 -12.93
N LYS A 104 22.68 3.77 -13.38
CA LYS A 104 22.24 4.90 -12.54
C LYS A 104 21.50 4.43 -11.29
N LEU A 105 20.51 3.55 -11.46
CA LEU A 105 19.72 3.00 -10.36
C LEU A 105 20.59 2.22 -9.36
N MET A 106 21.49 1.38 -9.85
CA MET A 106 22.31 0.51 -9.02
C MET A 106 23.45 1.24 -8.30
N LEU A 107 24.15 2.15 -8.99
CA LEU A 107 25.38 2.74 -8.48
C LEU A 107 25.13 4.02 -7.68
N ASP A 108 24.22 4.88 -8.13
CA ASP A 108 23.90 6.13 -7.43
C ASP A 108 22.83 5.93 -6.38
N LEU A 109 21.71 5.31 -6.76
CA LEU A 109 20.55 5.14 -5.86
C LEU A 109 20.62 3.88 -5.00
N ARG A 110 21.57 2.98 -5.27
CA ARG A 110 21.67 1.66 -4.61
C ARG A 110 20.33 0.91 -4.62
N PHE A 111 19.59 1.06 -5.72
CA PHE A 111 18.26 0.51 -5.86
C PHE A 111 18.30 -1.03 -5.85
N PRO A 112 17.33 -1.72 -5.23
CA PRO A 112 17.37 -3.18 -5.14
C PRO A 112 17.30 -3.84 -6.52
N LYS A 113 18.37 -4.55 -6.89
CA LYS A 113 18.51 -5.16 -8.22
C LYS A 113 17.35 -6.10 -8.56
N GLU A 114 16.89 -6.88 -7.58
CA GLU A 114 15.80 -7.84 -7.74
C GLU A 114 14.44 -7.19 -8.09
N ARG A 115 14.35 -5.86 -7.98
CA ARG A 115 13.19 -5.04 -8.34
C ARG A 115 13.37 -4.28 -9.66
N ILE A 116 14.47 -4.52 -10.37
CA ILE A 116 14.72 -3.96 -11.70
C ILE A 116 14.67 -5.11 -12.71
N VAL A 117 13.79 -4.99 -13.70
CA VAL A 117 13.63 -6.00 -14.73
C VAL A 117 13.60 -5.38 -16.10
N PHE A 118 14.15 -6.09 -17.07
CA PHE A 118 14.13 -5.70 -18.47
C PHE A 118 12.94 -6.31 -19.19
N LEU A 119 12.29 -5.53 -20.03
CA LEU A 119 11.29 -5.99 -20.99
C LEU A 119 11.96 -5.99 -22.36
N THR A 120 11.94 -7.13 -23.05
CA THR A 120 12.65 -7.25 -24.33
C THR A 120 11.85 -8.08 -25.34
N GLY A 121 11.88 -7.66 -26.60
CA GLY A 121 11.08 -8.28 -27.67
C GLY A 121 11.59 -9.63 -28.14
N ASN A 122 12.79 -10.06 -27.75
CA ASN A 122 13.35 -11.33 -28.24
C ASN A 122 14.32 -11.94 -27.23
N VAL A 123 13.85 -12.66 -26.21
CA VAL A 123 14.76 -13.56 -25.46
C VAL A 123 15.04 -14.79 -26.34
N ASP A 124 15.59 -14.56 -27.53
CA ASP A 124 15.63 -15.48 -28.69
C ASP A 124 16.51 -16.72 -28.44
N LEU A 125 17.19 -16.76 -27.29
CA LEU A 125 17.98 -17.90 -26.83
C LEU A 125 17.32 -18.62 -25.64
N SER A 126 16.04 -18.35 -25.34
CA SER A 126 15.29 -19.00 -24.27
C SER A 126 13.97 -19.64 -24.72
N LYS A 127 13.53 -19.45 -25.97
CA LYS A 127 12.28 -20.06 -26.43
C LYS A 127 12.50 -21.50 -26.92
N ILE A 128 11.65 -22.39 -26.40
CA ILE A 128 11.44 -23.72 -26.94
C ILE A 128 9.93 -23.82 -27.10
N MET A 129 9.42 -23.47 -28.27
CA MET A 129 7.98 -23.29 -28.51
C MET A 129 7.16 -24.49 -28.03
N GLU A 130 7.67 -25.70 -28.26
CA GLU A 130 7.01 -26.94 -27.86
C GLU A 130 6.82 -27.05 -26.34
N ILE A 131 7.79 -26.55 -25.56
CA ILE A 131 7.73 -26.53 -24.09
C ILE A 131 6.93 -25.32 -23.61
N ASP A 132 7.16 -24.15 -24.21
CA ASP A 132 6.56 -22.88 -23.79
C ASP A 132 5.04 -22.88 -23.99
N ASN A 133 4.54 -23.46 -25.09
CA ASN A 133 3.11 -23.60 -25.33
C ASN A 133 2.45 -24.44 -24.24
N ILE A 134 3.05 -25.58 -23.85
CA ILE A 134 2.54 -26.45 -22.79
C ILE A 134 2.55 -25.71 -21.43
N ILE A 135 3.65 -25.00 -21.11
CA ILE A 135 3.75 -24.20 -19.88
C ILE A 135 2.67 -23.12 -19.82
N SER A 136 2.50 -22.36 -20.91
CA SER A 136 1.47 -21.31 -20.99
C SER A 136 0.08 -21.89 -20.79
N PHE A 137 -0.18 -23.06 -21.38
CA PHE A 137 -1.46 -23.75 -21.26
C PHE A 137 -1.73 -24.20 -19.81
N TYR A 138 -0.81 -24.94 -19.18
CA TYR A 138 -0.97 -25.34 -17.78
C TYR A 138 -1.05 -24.14 -16.82
N SER A 139 -0.29 -23.08 -17.08
CA SER A 139 -0.31 -21.88 -16.25
C SER A 139 -1.64 -21.14 -16.33
N TYR A 140 -2.29 -21.10 -17.49
CA TYR A 140 -3.63 -20.53 -17.66
C TYR A 140 -4.66 -21.23 -16.77
N TYR A 141 -4.72 -22.57 -16.79
CA TYR A 141 -5.66 -23.30 -15.94
C TYR A 141 -5.29 -23.23 -14.45
N LEU A 142 -4.00 -23.24 -14.12
CA LEU A 142 -3.53 -23.13 -12.74
C LEU A 142 -3.91 -21.79 -12.10
N TYR A 143 -3.68 -20.69 -12.80
CA TYR A 143 -3.77 -19.36 -12.22
C TYR A 143 -5.07 -18.62 -12.55
N ASP A 144 -5.58 -18.72 -13.78
CA ASP A 144 -6.84 -18.07 -14.18
C ASP A 144 -8.05 -18.91 -13.75
N LYS A 145 -8.04 -20.21 -14.09
CA LYS A 145 -9.13 -21.13 -13.73
C LYS A 145 -9.02 -21.70 -12.32
N LYS A 146 -7.89 -21.46 -11.64
CA LYS A 146 -7.62 -21.89 -10.24
C LYS A 146 -7.65 -23.41 -10.04
N MET A 147 -7.36 -24.17 -11.09
CA MET A 147 -7.29 -25.63 -11.05
C MET A 147 -5.94 -26.06 -10.51
N ARG A 148 -5.91 -27.08 -9.65
CA ARG A 148 -4.65 -27.52 -9.03
C ARG A 148 -4.26 -28.91 -9.50
N THR A 149 -5.24 -29.76 -9.73
CA THR A 149 -5.01 -31.16 -10.09
C THR A 149 -5.12 -31.37 -11.59
N TYR A 150 -4.48 -32.42 -12.09
CA TYR A 150 -4.62 -32.77 -13.50
C TYR A 150 -6.04 -33.14 -13.86
N GLU A 151 -6.71 -33.86 -12.97
CA GLU A 151 -8.08 -34.31 -13.18
C GLU A 151 -9.01 -33.11 -13.38
N GLU A 152 -8.89 -32.08 -12.53
CA GLU A 152 -9.63 -30.83 -12.69
C GLU A 152 -9.32 -30.15 -14.03
N PHE A 153 -8.06 -30.17 -14.45
CA PHE A 153 -7.63 -29.63 -15.74
C PHE A 153 -8.21 -30.41 -16.91
N MET A 154 -8.12 -31.74 -16.91
CA MET A 154 -8.64 -32.60 -17.98
C MET A 154 -10.16 -32.46 -18.10
N GLU A 155 -10.88 -32.51 -16.98
CA GLU A 155 -12.33 -32.28 -16.96
C GLU A 155 -12.75 -30.90 -17.46
N ALA A 156 -11.85 -29.92 -17.39
CA ALA A 156 -12.11 -28.56 -17.86
C ALA A 156 -11.83 -28.40 -19.35
N ILE A 157 -10.71 -28.93 -19.85
CA ILE A 157 -10.36 -28.84 -21.27
C ILE A 157 -11.30 -29.70 -22.12
N ASP A 158 -11.75 -30.85 -21.62
CA ASP A 158 -12.70 -31.73 -22.33
C ASP A 158 -14.06 -31.08 -22.59
N LYS A 159 -14.36 -29.96 -21.90
CA LYS A 159 -15.60 -29.19 -22.09
C LYS A 159 -15.46 -28.07 -23.12
N VAL A 160 -14.25 -27.81 -23.62
CA VAL A 160 -13.95 -26.73 -24.55
C VAL A 160 -13.16 -27.31 -25.72
N ASP A 161 -13.86 -27.71 -26.78
CA ASP A 161 -13.29 -28.42 -27.94
C ASP A 161 -12.03 -27.72 -28.52
N GLU A 162 -12.03 -26.39 -28.63
CA GLU A 162 -10.89 -25.61 -29.14
C GLU A 162 -9.64 -25.71 -28.24
N ASP A 163 -9.82 -25.71 -26.91
CA ASP A 163 -8.73 -25.81 -25.94
C ASP A 163 -8.14 -27.24 -25.96
N TYR A 164 -9.01 -28.26 -26.06
CA TYR A 164 -8.60 -29.66 -26.15
C TYR A 164 -7.77 -29.94 -27.42
N ASP A 165 -8.25 -29.49 -28.59
CA ASP A 165 -7.56 -29.67 -29.87
C ASP A 165 -6.18 -28.99 -29.86
N TYR A 166 -6.10 -27.79 -29.29
CA TYR A 166 -4.83 -27.08 -29.15
C TYR A 166 -3.85 -27.77 -28.20
N TYR A 167 -4.34 -28.25 -27.04
CA TYR A 167 -3.52 -29.01 -26.08
C TYR A 167 -2.94 -30.29 -26.69
N GLU A 168 -3.76 -31.05 -27.41
CA GLU A 168 -3.29 -32.27 -28.09
C GLU A 168 -2.27 -31.95 -29.18
N SER A 169 -2.45 -30.86 -29.94
CA SER A 169 -1.44 -30.39 -30.89
C SER A 169 -0.11 -30.10 -30.21
N CYS A 170 -0.13 -29.38 -29.08
CA CYS A 170 1.08 -29.06 -28.32
C CYS A 170 1.80 -30.31 -27.81
N LYS A 171 1.04 -31.31 -27.31
CA LYS A 171 1.60 -32.59 -26.87
C LYS A 171 2.27 -33.35 -28.01
N VAL A 172 1.64 -33.38 -29.20
CA VAL A 172 2.20 -34.03 -30.38
C VAL A 172 3.54 -33.40 -30.76
N ASP A 173 3.62 -32.08 -30.78
CA ASP A 173 4.86 -31.36 -31.09
C ASP A 173 5.93 -31.61 -30.01
N LEU A 174 5.58 -31.54 -28.72
CA LEU A 174 6.52 -31.84 -27.62
C LEU A 174 7.06 -33.27 -27.70
N LYS A 175 6.20 -34.25 -27.99
CA LYS A 175 6.59 -35.66 -28.14
C LYS A 175 7.51 -35.89 -29.33
N ARG A 176 7.27 -35.18 -30.44
CA ARG A 176 8.09 -35.28 -31.66
C ARG A 176 9.50 -34.75 -31.42
N GLU A 177 9.61 -33.56 -30.83
CA GLU A 177 10.90 -32.87 -30.68
C GLU A 177 11.67 -33.34 -29.43
N TYR A 178 10.97 -33.65 -28.33
CA TYR A 178 11.57 -34.01 -27.04
C TYR A 178 10.93 -35.27 -26.42
N PRO A 179 11.09 -36.46 -27.03
CA PRO A 179 10.40 -37.68 -26.62
C PRO A 179 10.72 -38.13 -25.18
N GLU A 180 11.96 -37.94 -24.73
CA GLU A 180 12.37 -38.28 -23.36
C GLU A 180 11.77 -37.32 -22.31
N LEU A 181 11.62 -36.04 -22.65
CA LEU A 181 10.92 -35.07 -21.80
C LEU A 181 9.44 -35.41 -21.72
N TYR A 182 8.83 -35.71 -22.86
CA TYR A 182 7.43 -36.11 -22.92
C TYR A 182 7.16 -37.36 -22.06
N LYS A 183 8.04 -38.37 -22.11
CA LYS A 183 7.93 -39.56 -21.26
C LYS A 183 8.07 -39.23 -19.76
N LYS A 184 9.04 -38.39 -19.39
CA LYS A 184 9.17 -37.90 -18.01
C LYS A 184 7.91 -37.17 -17.55
N LEU A 185 7.32 -36.36 -18.43
CA LEU A 185 6.08 -35.65 -18.15
C LEU A 185 4.95 -36.67 -17.88
N GLU A 186 4.71 -37.64 -18.77
CA GLU A 186 3.72 -38.71 -18.53
C GLU A 186 3.95 -39.44 -17.20
N ASP A 187 5.21 -39.82 -16.90
CA ASP A 187 5.53 -40.50 -15.63
C ASP A 187 5.25 -39.63 -14.40
N VAL A 188 5.38 -38.30 -14.49
CA VAL A 188 5.05 -37.36 -13.41
C VAL A 188 3.54 -37.17 -13.35
N ILE A 189 2.85 -37.08 -14.49
CA ILE A 189 1.38 -36.98 -14.56
C ILE A 189 0.73 -38.17 -13.85
N GLU A 190 1.24 -39.38 -14.07
CA GLU A 190 0.72 -40.61 -13.44
C GLU A 190 0.99 -40.69 -11.93
N ARG A 191 2.05 -40.04 -11.44
CA ARG A 191 2.48 -40.11 -10.04
C ARG A 191 2.01 -38.94 -9.18
N GLU A 192 1.98 -37.75 -9.76
CA GLU A 192 1.75 -36.48 -9.10
C GLU A 192 0.57 -35.78 -9.76
N ASN A 193 -0.56 -35.72 -9.05
CA ASN A 193 -1.78 -35.05 -9.50
C ASN A 193 -1.75 -33.54 -9.16
N ASP A 194 -0.63 -32.87 -9.45
CA ASP A 194 -0.43 -31.43 -9.22
C ASP A 194 0.18 -30.77 -10.46
N ILE A 195 -0.61 -29.89 -11.11
CA ILE A 195 -0.21 -29.15 -12.32
C ILE A 195 1.10 -28.36 -12.11
N LYS A 196 1.33 -27.88 -10.88
CA LYS A 196 2.50 -27.07 -10.56
C LYS A 196 3.81 -27.85 -10.69
N GLU A 197 3.81 -29.12 -10.30
CA GLU A 197 4.99 -29.98 -10.43
C GLU A 197 5.37 -30.20 -11.90
N TRP A 198 4.39 -30.15 -12.79
CA TRP A 198 4.62 -30.33 -14.22
C TRP A 198 5.20 -29.09 -14.87
N ILE A 199 4.67 -27.92 -14.50
CA ILE A 199 5.25 -26.63 -14.87
C ILE A 199 6.70 -26.56 -14.40
N ASN A 200 6.99 -27.02 -13.18
CA ASN A 200 8.36 -27.05 -12.64
C ASN A 200 9.28 -27.99 -13.44
N LEU A 201 8.81 -29.20 -13.78
CA LEU A 201 9.56 -30.16 -14.60
C LEU A 201 9.89 -29.58 -15.98
N LEU A 202 8.89 -29.03 -16.66
CA LEU A 202 9.04 -28.44 -18.00
C LEU A 202 10.04 -27.29 -17.98
N ARG A 203 9.97 -26.41 -16.99
CA ARG A 203 10.94 -25.32 -16.80
C ARG A 203 12.35 -25.83 -16.52
N ALA A 204 12.49 -26.81 -15.65
CA ALA A 204 13.80 -27.36 -15.30
C ALA A 204 14.48 -28.03 -16.51
N GLU A 205 13.71 -28.74 -17.34
CA GLU A 205 14.24 -29.38 -18.55
C GLU A 205 14.47 -28.37 -19.68
N LYS A 206 13.61 -27.35 -19.80
CA LYS A 206 13.85 -26.19 -20.69
C LYS A 206 15.20 -25.55 -20.40
N GLU A 207 15.48 -25.21 -19.14
CA GLU A 207 16.77 -24.60 -18.74
C GLU A 207 17.97 -25.49 -19.09
N LYS A 208 17.86 -26.81 -18.91
CA LYS A 208 18.93 -27.75 -19.32
C LYS A 208 19.15 -27.72 -20.82
N ILE A 209 18.08 -27.77 -21.62
CA ILE A 209 18.18 -27.75 -23.09
C ILE A 209 18.78 -26.42 -23.56
N LEU A 210 18.37 -25.30 -22.98
CA LEU A 210 18.92 -23.98 -23.29
C LEU A 210 20.40 -23.87 -22.91
N ALA A 211 20.80 -24.38 -21.75
CA ALA A 211 22.20 -24.40 -21.33
C ALA A 211 23.07 -25.21 -22.30
N MET A 212 22.57 -26.35 -22.80
CA MET A 212 23.26 -27.16 -23.82
C MET A 212 23.39 -26.41 -25.16
N LYS A 213 22.33 -25.71 -25.60
CA LYS A 213 22.35 -24.89 -26.81
C LYS A 213 23.34 -23.72 -26.68
N ARG A 214 23.40 -23.05 -25.53
CA ARG A 214 24.35 -21.95 -25.27
C ARG A 214 25.80 -22.42 -25.25
N ALA A 215 26.06 -23.61 -24.71
CA ALA A 215 27.41 -24.18 -24.65
C ALA A 215 27.99 -24.53 -26.03
N SER A 216 27.16 -24.69 -27.06
CA SER A 216 27.58 -25.00 -28.43
C SER A 216 27.75 -23.76 -29.33
N GLU A 217 27.37 -22.57 -28.86
CA GLU A 217 27.53 -21.31 -29.60
C GLU A 217 28.89 -20.63 -29.34
N ASN A 218 29.45 -20.00 -30.38
CA ASN A 218 30.76 -19.35 -30.31
C ASN A 218 30.63 -17.98 -29.59
N PRO A 219 31.29 -17.77 -28.44
CA PRO A 219 31.11 -16.59 -27.58
C PRO A 219 31.52 -15.25 -28.22
N LEU A 220 32.29 -15.29 -29.32
CA LEU A 220 32.84 -14.09 -29.98
C LEU A 220 31.92 -13.48 -31.06
N LYS A 221 30.74 -14.07 -31.31
CA LYS A 221 29.69 -13.48 -32.16
C LYS A 221 28.31 -13.83 -31.58
N PRO A 222 27.84 -13.14 -30.53
CA PRO A 222 26.49 -13.36 -30.04
C PRO A 222 25.50 -12.93 -31.12
N ARG A 223 24.89 -13.91 -31.81
CA ARG A 223 23.65 -13.71 -32.56
C ARG A 223 22.54 -13.49 -31.52
N GLY A 224 21.60 -12.61 -31.82
CA GLY A 224 20.49 -12.28 -30.91
C GLY A 224 20.39 -10.79 -30.56
N ASN A 225 19.38 -10.47 -29.77
CA ASN A 225 18.99 -9.13 -29.34
C ASN A 225 20.06 -8.47 -28.44
N THR A 226 19.86 -7.19 -28.09
CA THR A 226 20.82 -6.43 -27.28
C THR A 226 21.05 -7.02 -25.88
N TYR A 227 20.03 -7.61 -25.25
CA TYR A 227 20.16 -8.26 -23.95
C TYR A 227 21.18 -9.40 -23.98
N ASN A 228 21.03 -10.33 -24.93
CA ASN A 228 21.89 -11.52 -25.06
C ASN A 228 23.35 -11.16 -25.33
N ARG A 229 23.61 -10.01 -25.95
CA ARG A 229 24.99 -9.52 -26.18
C ARG A 229 25.62 -8.93 -24.93
N MET A 230 24.81 -8.34 -24.05
CA MET A 230 25.28 -7.64 -22.85
C MET A 230 25.39 -8.56 -21.65
N GLU A 231 24.57 -9.60 -21.54
CA GLU A 231 24.63 -10.58 -20.45
C GLU A 231 26.05 -11.16 -20.21
N PRO A 232 26.78 -11.65 -21.24
CA PRO A 232 28.16 -12.12 -21.05
C PRO A 232 29.11 -11.05 -20.53
N VAL A 233 28.92 -9.78 -20.94
CA VAL A 233 29.75 -8.65 -20.49
C VAL A 233 29.54 -8.39 -19.00
N PHE A 234 28.31 -8.47 -18.51
CA PHE A 234 28.02 -8.38 -17.07
C PHE A 234 28.69 -9.52 -16.30
N ILE A 235 28.55 -10.75 -16.79
CA ILE A 235 29.13 -11.94 -16.15
C ILE A 235 30.67 -11.85 -16.10
N GLU A 236 31.31 -11.45 -17.19
CA GLU A 236 32.76 -11.24 -17.26
C GLU A 236 33.23 -10.14 -16.30
N ALA A 237 32.42 -9.09 -16.15
CA ALA A 237 32.67 -8.03 -15.17
C ALA A 237 32.37 -8.45 -13.71
N GLY A 238 31.94 -9.69 -13.46
CA GLY A 238 31.63 -10.22 -12.13
C GLY A 238 30.25 -9.83 -11.60
N PHE A 239 29.35 -9.37 -12.47
CA PHE A 239 27.99 -8.98 -12.11
C PHE A 239 26.96 -9.96 -12.68
N ASN A 240 25.95 -10.28 -11.88
CA ASN A 240 24.76 -10.95 -12.41
C ASN A 240 23.97 -9.93 -13.23
N PRO A 241 23.54 -10.23 -14.47
CA PRO A 241 22.68 -9.33 -15.24
C PRO A 241 21.30 -9.18 -14.57
N PRO A 242 20.62 -8.05 -14.76
CA PRO A 242 19.22 -7.86 -14.33
C PRO A 242 18.29 -8.82 -15.08
N ARG A 243 17.25 -9.31 -14.41
CA ARG A 243 16.33 -10.31 -14.98
C ARG A 243 15.57 -9.70 -16.16
N ALA A 244 15.41 -10.46 -17.23
CA ALA A 244 14.63 -10.06 -18.40
C ALA A 244 13.33 -10.87 -18.52
N PHE A 245 12.29 -10.23 -19.01
CA PHE A 245 11.02 -10.83 -19.41
C PHE A 245 10.70 -10.45 -20.84
N GLU A 246 10.00 -11.34 -21.51
CA GLU A 246 9.59 -11.12 -22.89
C GLU A 246 8.43 -10.13 -22.98
N LYS A 247 8.44 -9.31 -24.03
CA LYS A 247 7.29 -8.50 -24.48
C LYS A 247 6.22 -9.44 -25.09
N PRO A 248 4.92 -9.11 -25.00
CA PRO A 248 3.86 -9.98 -25.50
C PRO A 248 3.99 -10.23 -27.00
N THR A 249 3.79 -11.48 -27.41
CA THR A 249 3.74 -11.85 -28.84
C THR A 249 2.31 -11.82 -29.39
N GLU A 250 2.12 -12.08 -30.69
CA GLU A 250 0.79 -12.15 -31.32
C GLU A 250 0.00 -13.44 -30.97
N SER A 251 0.55 -14.35 -30.15
CA SER A 251 -0.12 -15.61 -29.77
C SER A 251 -1.34 -15.39 -28.85
N VAL A 252 -2.46 -16.04 -29.17
CA VAL A 252 -3.73 -15.94 -28.45
C VAL A 252 -3.66 -16.49 -27.00
N TYR A 253 -2.71 -17.38 -26.71
CA TYR A 253 -2.51 -17.99 -25.39
C TYR A 253 -1.48 -17.23 -24.51
N ASP A 254 -0.84 -16.20 -25.05
CA ASP A 254 0.03 -15.27 -24.31
C ASP A 254 -0.81 -14.16 -23.65
N LYS A 255 -1.90 -14.51 -22.96
CA LYS A 255 -2.70 -13.51 -22.21
C LYS A 255 -1.92 -12.87 -21.07
N PHE A 256 -0.99 -13.61 -20.46
CA PHE A 256 -0.16 -13.14 -19.37
C PHE A 256 1.28 -13.65 -19.48
N ASN A 257 2.26 -12.87 -19.01
CA ASN A 257 3.60 -13.37 -18.78
C ASN A 257 3.68 -14.07 -17.41
N TRP A 258 3.64 -15.40 -17.41
CA TRP A 258 3.61 -16.19 -16.18
C TRP A 258 4.90 -16.08 -15.35
N GLU A 259 6.05 -16.01 -16.01
CA GLU A 259 7.34 -15.84 -15.33
C GLU A 259 7.42 -14.48 -14.64
N PHE A 260 6.88 -13.43 -15.28
CA PHE A 260 6.74 -12.10 -14.68
C PHE A 260 5.80 -12.15 -13.49
N LEU A 261 4.65 -12.81 -13.60
CA LEU A 261 3.69 -12.96 -12.49
C LEU A 261 4.31 -13.65 -11.26
N GLU A 262 5.09 -14.70 -11.48
CA GLU A 262 5.78 -15.39 -10.39
C GLU A 262 6.86 -14.52 -9.75
N TRP A 263 7.65 -13.81 -10.54
CA TRP A 263 8.60 -12.83 -10.03
C TRP A 263 7.90 -11.70 -9.27
N LYS A 264 6.80 -11.18 -9.80
CA LYS A 264 6.01 -10.13 -9.16
C LYS A 264 5.59 -10.57 -7.75
N LYS A 265 5.15 -11.83 -7.59
CA LYS A 265 4.82 -12.41 -6.27
C LYS A 265 6.03 -12.46 -5.32
N THR A 266 7.27 -12.61 -5.82
CA THR A 266 8.46 -12.62 -4.94
C THR A 266 8.86 -11.23 -4.46
N ILE A 267 8.47 -10.18 -5.18
CA ILE A 267 8.71 -8.78 -4.80
C ILE A 267 7.49 -8.10 -4.17
N GLU A 268 6.31 -8.73 -4.23
CA GLU A 268 5.12 -8.28 -3.51
C GLU A 268 5.28 -8.45 -2.01
N HIS A 269 5.26 -7.34 -1.30
CA HIS A 269 5.32 -7.34 0.15
C HIS A 269 4.50 -6.17 0.71
N PRO A 270 3.72 -6.36 1.80
CA PRO A 270 2.91 -5.31 2.42
C PRO A 270 3.67 -4.01 2.70
N TYR A 271 4.96 -4.12 3.07
CA TYR A 271 5.87 -2.98 3.24
C TYR A 271 5.83 -2.00 2.07
N TYR A 272 5.89 -2.48 0.83
CA TYR A 272 5.93 -1.61 -0.35
C TYR A 272 4.58 -0.98 -0.65
N GLU A 273 3.49 -1.64 -0.29
CA GLU A 273 2.17 -1.03 -0.36
C GLU A 273 2.03 0.09 0.68
N LEU A 274 2.41 -0.17 1.95
CA LEU A 274 2.49 0.87 2.99
C LEU A 274 3.36 2.06 2.56
N ARG A 275 4.60 1.77 2.15
CA ARG A 275 5.58 2.77 1.73
C ARG A 275 5.01 3.62 0.60
N SER A 276 4.59 2.99 -0.50
CA SER A 276 4.11 3.71 -1.68
C SER A 276 2.94 4.63 -1.35
N SER A 277 1.97 4.14 -0.57
CA SER A 277 0.82 4.94 -0.19
C SER A 277 1.20 6.11 0.72
N ILE A 278 2.02 5.90 1.77
CA ILE A 278 2.43 6.99 2.67
C ILE A 278 3.25 8.04 1.91
N VAL A 279 4.20 7.62 1.08
CA VAL A 279 5.06 8.53 0.32
C VAL A 279 4.23 9.41 -0.62
N GLU A 280 3.29 8.80 -1.35
CA GLU A 280 2.42 9.50 -2.30
C GLU A 280 1.41 10.41 -1.58
N MET A 281 0.79 9.94 -0.49
CA MET A 281 -0.10 10.77 0.33
C MET A 281 0.64 12.01 0.86
N CYS A 282 1.87 11.84 1.37
CA CYS A 282 2.70 12.96 1.79
C CYS A 282 3.00 13.90 0.61
N GLN A 283 3.32 13.37 -0.56
CA GLN A 283 3.65 14.20 -1.74
C GLN A 283 2.45 15.02 -2.21
N ILE A 284 1.26 14.42 -2.24
CA ILE A 284 0.00 15.10 -2.59
C ILE A 284 -0.25 16.25 -1.61
N LEU A 285 -0.15 16.00 -0.31
CA LEU A 285 -0.34 17.03 0.70
C LEU A 285 0.71 18.14 0.62
N ILE A 286 1.99 17.81 0.38
CA ILE A 286 3.05 18.80 0.18
C ILE A 286 2.73 19.71 -1.00
N ASN A 287 2.33 19.14 -2.14
CA ASN A 287 2.00 19.90 -3.35
C ASN A 287 0.79 20.80 -3.11
N ARG A 288 -0.27 20.25 -2.52
CA ARG A 288 -1.47 21.00 -2.16
C ARG A 288 -1.16 22.19 -1.24
N LEU A 289 -0.34 21.97 -0.22
CA LEU A 289 0.11 23.04 0.67
C LEU A 289 0.93 24.12 -0.05
N LYS A 290 1.71 23.77 -1.09
CA LYS A 290 2.48 24.74 -1.87
C LYS A 290 1.61 25.61 -2.78
N GLU A 291 0.51 25.05 -3.27
CA GLU A 291 -0.40 25.70 -4.21
C GLU A 291 -1.43 26.59 -3.51
N MET A 292 -1.77 26.28 -2.26
CA MET A 292 -2.71 27.06 -1.43
C MET A 292 -2.17 28.43 -1.01
N ASP A 293 -3.05 29.43 -1.00
CA ASP A 293 -2.79 30.69 -0.29
C ASP A 293 -2.86 30.53 1.24
N ASP A 294 -2.50 31.58 1.98
CA ASP A 294 -2.43 31.51 3.45
C ASP A 294 -3.82 31.33 4.11
N GLU A 295 -4.90 31.85 3.52
CA GLU A 295 -6.26 31.70 4.05
C GLU A 295 -6.79 30.28 3.81
N GLU A 296 -6.54 29.74 2.62
CA GLU A 296 -6.86 28.35 2.25
C GLU A 296 -6.08 27.36 3.12
N ALA A 297 -4.78 27.57 3.29
CA ALA A 297 -3.93 26.72 4.12
C ALA A 297 -4.40 26.74 5.59
N ASP A 298 -4.80 27.90 6.12
CA ASP A 298 -5.33 28.01 7.47
C ASP A 298 -6.65 27.23 7.62
N LYS A 299 -7.55 27.25 6.63
CA LYS A 299 -8.78 26.42 6.64
C LYS A 299 -8.47 24.93 6.51
N PHE A 300 -7.50 24.58 5.70
CA PHE A 300 -7.11 23.19 5.45
C PHE A 300 -6.40 22.54 6.64
N ILE A 301 -5.54 23.29 7.36
CA ILE A 301 -4.84 22.80 8.56
C ILE A 301 -5.74 22.98 9.78
N ILE A 302 -6.42 21.91 10.18
CA ILE A 302 -7.40 21.94 11.26
C ILE A 302 -6.77 21.74 12.64
N PHE A 303 -5.55 21.23 12.72
CA PHE A 303 -4.91 20.85 13.99
C PHE A 303 -4.97 21.94 15.07
N ASN A 304 -4.51 23.15 14.71
CA ASN A 304 -4.45 24.30 15.62
C ASN A 304 -5.81 24.76 16.11
N LYS A 305 -6.80 24.68 15.23
CA LYS A 305 -8.15 25.20 15.47
C LYS A 305 -8.94 24.27 16.38
N LEU A 306 -8.77 22.96 16.18
CA LEU A 306 -9.57 21.95 16.85
C LEU A 306 -8.98 21.53 18.19
N TYR A 307 -7.66 21.32 18.26
CA TYR A 307 -7.07 20.55 19.35
C TYR A 307 -6.28 21.40 20.36
N LEU A 308 -5.69 22.53 19.96
CA LEU A 308 -4.94 23.38 20.89
C LEU A 308 -5.85 24.05 21.91
N ASN A 309 -5.46 23.96 23.18
CA ASN A 309 -6.17 24.61 24.29
C ASN A 309 -6.25 26.13 24.06
N SER A 310 -7.36 26.75 24.48
CA SER A 310 -7.56 28.20 24.38
C SER A 310 -6.47 29.01 25.11
N TYR A 311 -5.86 28.43 26.15
CA TYR A 311 -4.75 29.00 26.92
C TYR A 311 -3.36 28.75 26.33
N THR A 312 -3.27 28.10 25.17
CA THR A 312 -1.98 27.88 24.48
C THR A 312 -1.45 29.23 24.00
N VAL A 313 -0.23 29.59 24.41
CA VAL A 313 0.46 30.82 24.02
C VAL A 313 0.52 30.93 22.50
N ASP A 314 0.32 32.12 21.94
CA ASP A 314 0.25 32.34 20.49
C ASP A 314 1.50 31.85 19.74
N ASP A 315 2.68 31.90 20.38
CA ASP A 315 3.92 31.32 19.84
C ASP A 315 3.80 29.82 19.53
N LYS A 316 3.08 29.05 20.36
CA LYS A 316 2.81 27.62 20.11
C LYS A 316 1.77 27.41 19.01
N LYS A 317 0.86 28.36 18.78
CA LYS A 317 -0.10 28.29 17.65
C LYS A 317 0.61 28.56 16.33
N ASN A 318 1.54 29.51 16.32
CA ASN A 318 2.36 29.85 15.15
C ASN A 318 3.37 28.77 14.77
N MET A 319 3.68 27.84 15.69
CA MET A 319 4.60 26.72 15.45
C MET A 319 4.09 25.78 14.35
N TYR A 320 2.80 25.45 14.36
CA TYR A 320 2.18 24.51 13.42
C TYR A 320 1.73 25.23 12.15
N SER A 321 2.68 25.86 11.48
CA SER A 321 2.48 26.59 10.23
C SER A 321 2.38 25.64 9.03
N ARG A 322 1.99 26.18 7.87
CA ARG A 322 2.13 25.47 6.57
C ARG A 322 3.52 24.87 6.38
N LYS A 323 4.57 25.63 6.70
CA LYS A 323 5.96 25.21 6.54
C LYS A 323 6.29 24.02 7.44
N TYR A 324 5.82 24.05 8.69
CA TYR A 324 6.00 22.93 9.63
C TYR A 324 5.45 21.62 9.06
N PHE A 325 4.21 21.63 8.58
CA PHE A 325 3.60 20.43 8.02
C PHE A 325 4.29 19.96 6.73
N GLN A 326 4.76 20.86 5.88
CA GLN A 326 5.58 20.48 4.72
C GLN A 326 6.87 19.77 5.13
N GLU A 327 7.57 20.27 6.14
CA GLU A 327 8.81 19.67 6.65
C GLU A 327 8.54 18.31 7.32
N LEU A 328 7.47 18.20 8.11
CA LEU A 328 7.03 16.94 8.73
C LEU A 328 6.74 15.87 7.67
N LEU A 329 5.96 16.21 6.63
CA LEU A 329 5.61 15.28 5.55
C LEU A 329 6.84 14.83 4.76
N GLN A 330 7.77 15.75 4.46
CA GLN A 330 9.03 15.42 3.80
C GLN A 330 9.91 14.50 4.66
N TYR A 331 9.92 14.73 5.98
CA TYR A 331 10.67 13.86 6.89
C TYR A 331 10.07 12.46 6.92
N ILE A 332 8.74 12.33 7.03
CA ILE A 332 8.04 11.04 7.01
C ILE A 332 8.34 10.25 5.72
N GLN A 333 8.33 10.92 4.55
CA GLN A 333 8.70 10.27 3.28
C GLN A 333 10.08 9.61 3.34
N ARG A 334 11.07 10.31 3.91
CA ARG A 334 12.47 9.85 3.99
C ARG A 334 12.69 8.72 4.99
N LEU A 335 11.74 8.45 5.89
CA LEU A 335 11.84 7.34 6.83
C LEU A 335 11.70 5.98 6.17
N PHE A 336 11.12 5.89 4.97
CA PHE A 336 10.87 4.64 4.27
C PHE A 336 11.91 4.37 3.18
N PRO A 337 12.93 3.53 3.44
CA PRO A 337 13.91 3.18 2.41
C PRO A 337 13.26 2.46 1.22
N CYS A 338 13.79 2.70 0.01
CA CYS A 338 13.43 1.94 -1.19
C CYS A 338 13.83 0.46 -1.07
N SER A 339 14.95 0.18 -0.41
CA SER A 339 15.35 -1.18 -0.09
C SER A 339 14.47 -1.78 1.00
N PHE A 340 14.17 -3.06 0.85
CA PHE A 340 13.43 -3.78 1.88
C PHE A 340 14.30 -3.83 3.13
N PRO A 341 13.80 -3.44 4.32
CA PRO A 341 14.57 -3.52 5.55
C PRO A 341 15.07 -4.95 5.77
N ALA A 342 16.38 -5.12 5.91
CA ALA A 342 17.02 -6.45 5.89
C ALA A 342 16.62 -7.30 7.10
N THR A 343 16.26 -6.64 8.20
CA THR A 343 15.83 -7.32 9.43
C THR A 343 14.47 -6.82 9.90
N GLU A 344 13.71 -7.69 10.56
CA GLU A 344 12.46 -7.30 11.19
C GLU A 344 12.65 -6.19 12.25
N LYS A 345 13.79 -6.19 12.97
CA LYS A 345 14.12 -5.16 13.96
C LYS A 345 14.25 -3.78 13.32
N GLU A 346 14.91 -3.69 12.17
CA GLU A 346 15.04 -2.46 11.39
C GLU A 346 13.68 -1.96 10.91
N ARG A 347 12.86 -2.87 10.34
CA ARG A 347 11.49 -2.56 9.90
C ARG A 347 10.63 -2.01 11.04
N ARG A 348 10.64 -2.69 12.20
CA ARG A 348 9.93 -2.24 13.40
C ARG A 348 10.46 -0.89 13.91
N SER A 349 11.74 -0.61 13.75
CA SER A 349 12.34 0.67 14.13
C SER A 349 11.79 1.81 13.27
N ILE A 350 11.74 1.61 11.94
CA ILE A 350 11.15 2.57 10.99
C ILE A 350 9.70 2.86 11.37
N TYR A 351 8.90 1.81 11.59
CA TYR A 351 7.49 1.96 11.96
C TYR A 351 7.32 2.73 13.27
N ARG A 352 8.11 2.43 14.30
CA ARG A 352 8.11 3.20 15.55
C ARG A 352 8.46 4.66 15.33
N GLN A 353 9.42 4.96 14.46
CA GLN A 353 9.83 6.32 14.17
C GLN A 353 8.69 7.08 13.50
N VAL A 354 8.09 6.52 12.44
CA VAL A 354 6.91 7.10 11.78
C VAL A 354 5.80 7.39 12.79
N ILE A 355 5.44 6.42 13.64
CA ILE A 355 4.39 6.60 14.66
C ILE A 355 4.76 7.69 15.67
N LYS A 356 6.03 7.77 16.09
CA LYS A 356 6.49 8.82 16.99
C LYS A 356 6.35 10.19 16.37
N GLU A 357 6.77 10.39 15.12
CA GLU A 357 6.68 11.70 14.46
C GLU A 357 5.23 12.17 14.31
N ILE A 358 4.34 11.31 13.80
CA ILE A 358 2.95 11.70 13.59
C ILE A 358 2.18 11.93 14.89
N SER A 359 2.68 11.41 16.02
CA SER A 359 2.03 11.56 17.33
C SER A 359 2.73 12.54 18.26
N HIS A 360 3.95 12.98 17.95
CA HIS A 360 4.81 13.77 18.83
C HIS A 360 4.09 15.01 19.41
N ASP A 361 3.36 15.72 18.55
CA ASP A 361 2.73 16.99 18.89
C ASP A 361 1.49 16.85 19.78
N TRP A 362 1.06 15.61 20.07
CA TRP A 362 -0.14 15.31 20.84
C TRP A 362 0.06 15.35 22.37
N GLU A 363 0.61 16.46 22.85
CA GLU A 363 0.98 16.66 24.26
C GLU A 363 -0.16 17.22 25.15
N THR A 364 0.16 17.63 26.38
CA THR A 364 -0.79 18.15 27.39
C THR A 364 -1.58 19.37 26.93
N ALA A 365 -1.05 20.15 25.97
CA ALA A 365 -1.72 21.31 25.39
C ALA A 365 -2.90 20.96 24.46
N ILE A 366 -3.18 19.68 24.24
CA ILE A 366 -4.30 19.21 23.42
C ILE A 366 -5.50 18.80 24.28
N THR A 367 -6.68 19.32 23.94
CA THR A 367 -7.95 18.88 24.52
C THR A 367 -8.51 17.68 23.76
N VAL A 368 -8.96 16.66 24.51
CA VAL A 368 -9.77 15.56 23.97
C VAL A 368 -11.22 15.83 24.33
N TYR A 369 -12.10 15.78 23.34
CA TYR A 369 -13.53 16.00 23.50
C TYR A 369 -14.26 14.66 23.47
N TYR A 370 -15.25 14.46 24.33
CA TYR A 370 -16.02 13.23 24.33
C TYR A 370 -17.31 13.43 23.52
N PRO A 371 -17.62 12.53 22.58
CA PRO A 371 -18.85 12.62 21.80
C PRO A 371 -20.07 12.40 22.69
N ASN A 372 -20.79 13.48 23.00
CA ASN A 372 -22.10 13.42 23.64
C ASN A 372 -23.11 14.21 22.79
N LYS A 373 -24.07 13.50 22.19
CA LYS A 373 -25.04 14.07 21.24
C LYS A 373 -25.87 15.19 21.86
N ALA A 374 -26.40 14.98 23.05
CA ALA A 374 -27.19 15.98 23.76
C ALA A 374 -26.37 17.24 24.08
N GLN A 375 -25.09 17.07 24.45
CA GLN A 375 -24.19 18.22 24.63
C GLN A 375 -23.89 18.91 23.30
N TYR A 376 -23.59 18.16 22.23
CA TYR A 376 -23.35 18.69 20.89
C TYR A 376 -24.52 19.54 20.40
N GLU A 377 -25.74 19.01 20.44
CA GLU A 377 -26.96 19.71 20.01
C GLU A 377 -27.21 20.96 20.84
N LYS A 378 -27.03 20.88 22.16
CA LYS A 378 -27.13 22.03 23.07
C LYS A 378 -26.10 23.12 22.74
N TYR A 379 -24.87 22.75 22.40
CA TYR A 379 -23.82 23.69 22.00
C TYR A 379 -24.09 24.30 20.62
N LYS A 380 -24.50 23.51 19.62
CA LYS A 380 -24.91 24.00 18.30
C LYS A 380 -26.07 24.98 18.37
N TYR A 381 -27.08 24.68 19.20
CA TYR A 381 -28.19 25.60 19.43
C TYR A 381 -27.71 26.94 20.02
N ARG A 382 -26.81 26.91 21.00
CA ARG A 382 -26.24 28.14 21.60
C ARG A 382 -25.37 28.94 20.62
N LEU A 383 -24.62 28.26 19.76
CA LEU A 383 -23.87 28.88 18.65
C LEU A 383 -24.79 29.68 17.74
N GLN A 384 -25.89 29.07 17.30
CA GLN A 384 -26.89 29.71 16.43
C GLN A 384 -27.55 30.93 17.09
N GLN A 385 -27.62 30.97 18.42
CA GLN A 385 -28.17 32.09 19.19
C GLN A 385 -27.12 33.17 19.54
N GLY A 386 -25.88 33.06 19.07
CA GLY A 386 -24.80 34.03 19.34
C GLY A 386 -24.36 34.10 20.82
N SER A 387 -24.66 33.07 21.62
CA SER A 387 -24.57 33.11 23.09
C SER A 387 -23.36 32.39 23.69
N LEU A 388 -22.26 32.27 22.94
CA LEU A 388 -21.04 31.63 23.45
C LEU A 388 -20.07 32.63 24.07
N ASN A 389 -20.00 32.61 25.40
CA ASN A 389 -18.94 33.29 26.15
C ASN A 389 -17.66 32.43 26.12
N GLY A 390 -16.73 32.76 25.22
CA GLY A 390 -15.26 32.72 25.33
C GLY A 390 -14.47 31.45 25.71
N ASN A 391 -15.09 30.45 26.36
CA ASN A 391 -14.39 29.28 26.94
C ASN A 391 -14.97 27.94 26.45
N GLY A 392 -15.74 27.95 25.35
CA GLY A 392 -16.34 26.75 24.76
C GLY A 392 -15.36 25.89 23.97
N CYS A 393 -15.68 24.60 23.83
CA CYS A 393 -15.01 23.67 22.92
C CYS A 393 -15.10 24.19 21.47
N LYS A 394 -13.95 24.53 20.88
CA LYS A 394 -13.86 25.05 19.51
C LYS A 394 -14.29 24.01 18.47
N LEU A 395 -14.14 22.72 18.76
CA LEU A 395 -14.50 21.65 17.83
C LEU A 395 -15.97 21.72 17.38
N TYR A 396 -16.90 22.19 18.22
CA TYR A 396 -18.32 22.37 17.85
C TYR A 396 -18.55 23.41 16.75
N GLU A 397 -17.65 24.38 16.60
CA GLU A 397 -17.73 25.43 15.58
C GLU A 397 -17.39 24.89 14.19
N TYR A 398 -16.53 23.87 14.13
CA TYR A 398 -15.97 23.30 12.90
C TYR A 398 -16.60 21.96 12.47
N CYS A 399 -17.59 21.48 13.22
CA CYS A 399 -18.31 20.25 12.89
C CYS A 399 -19.73 20.57 12.49
N ASP A 400 -20.18 20.08 11.34
CA ASP A 400 -21.55 20.29 10.87
C ASP A 400 -22.53 19.29 11.49
N THR A 401 -22.05 18.07 11.74
CA THR A 401 -22.86 16.97 12.26
C THR A 401 -22.25 16.40 13.55
N PHE A 402 -23.08 15.76 14.36
CA PHE A 402 -22.59 15.03 15.54
C PHE A 402 -21.60 13.93 15.14
N ARG A 403 -21.78 13.36 13.95
CA ARG A 403 -20.87 12.39 13.36
C ARG A 403 -19.47 12.94 13.12
N ASP A 404 -19.36 14.09 12.46
CA ASP A 404 -18.08 14.75 12.22
C ASP A 404 -17.39 15.10 13.55
N PHE A 405 -18.17 15.57 14.53
CA PHE A 405 -17.69 15.82 15.89
C PHE A 405 -17.13 14.56 16.56
N ALA A 406 -17.85 13.44 16.51
CA ALA A 406 -17.43 12.18 17.11
C ALA A 406 -16.17 11.62 16.45
N GLN A 407 -16.08 11.71 15.12
CA GLN A 407 -14.93 11.29 14.33
C GLN A 407 -13.66 12.10 14.69
N LYS A 408 -13.72 13.43 14.58
CA LYS A 408 -12.58 14.31 14.91
C LYS A 408 -12.16 14.14 16.37
N SER A 409 -13.13 13.97 17.27
CA SER A 409 -12.86 13.63 18.68
C SER A 409 -12.11 12.30 18.82
N ALA A 410 -12.51 11.26 18.09
CA ALA A 410 -11.85 9.95 18.12
C ALA A 410 -10.40 10.02 17.64
N TYR A 411 -10.15 10.73 16.54
CA TYR A 411 -8.81 10.89 16.00
C TYR A 411 -7.88 11.55 17.01
N GLY A 412 -8.31 12.67 17.60
CA GLY A 412 -7.47 13.35 18.60
C GLY A 412 -7.25 12.54 19.87
N ALA A 413 -8.27 11.79 20.32
CA ALA A 413 -8.14 10.87 21.44
C ALA A 413 -7.10 9.78 21.17
N ILE A 414 -7.15 9.14 20.00
CA ILE A 414 -6.23 8.08 19.60
C ILE A 414 -4.79 8.61 19.52
N MET A 415 -4.58 9.72 18.82
CA MET A 415 -3.23 10.28 18.66
C MET A 415 -2.59 10.66 19.99
N LYS A 416 -3.38 11.19 20.93
CA LYS A 416 -2.92 11.47 22.30
C LYS A 416 -2.52 10.22 23.09
N ILE A 417 -3.27 9.13 22.95
CA ILE A 417 -2.90 7.85 23.58
C ILE A 417 -1.63 7.29 22.96
N ILE A 418 -1.54 7.26 21.63
CA ILE A 418 -0.39 6.74 20.90
C ILE A 418 0.89 7.49 21.30
N ARG A 419 0.83 8.83 21.39
CA ARG A 419 1.94 9.66 21.87
C ARG A 419 2.43 9.21 23.24
N ASN A 420 1.52 9.04 24.20
CA ASN A 420 1.88 8.63 25.57
C ASN A 420 2.46 7.20 25.60
N TRP A 421 1.81 6.26 24.92
CA TRP A 421 2.22 4.85 24.93
C TRP A 421 3.54 4.60 24.23
N THR A 422 3.83 5.34 23.17
CA THR A 422 5.12 5.25 22.45
C THR A 422 6.25 5.93 23.23
N SER A 423 5.96 7.04 23.93
CA SER A 423 6.92 7.72 24.81
C SER A 423 7.39 6.83 25.97
N HIS A 424 6.46 6.12 26.62
CA HIS A 424 6.79 5.15 27.68
C HIS A 424 7.17 3.77 27.15
N SER A 425 7.35 3.64 25.83
CA SER A 425 7.73 2.38 25.16
C SER A 425 6.83 1.20 25.55
N LYS A 426 5.53 1.42 25.74
CA LYS A 426 4.55 0.40 26.11
C LYS A 426 3.94 -0.29 24.88
N LEU A 427 3.87 0.43 23.76
CA LEU A 427 3.48 -0.10 22.45
C LEU A 427 4.69 0.00 21.51
N ARG A 428 5.19 -1.16 21.07
CA ARG A 428 6.46 -1.26 20.34
C ARG A 428 6.34 -1.98 19.01
N ASP A 429 5.43 -2.92 18.88
CA ASP A 429 5.38 -3.78 17.71
C ASP A 429 4.16 -3.39 16.89
N PHE A 430 4.45 -2.83 15.72
CA PHE A 430 3.47 -2.44 14.73
C PHE A 430 3.71 -3.27 13.48
N ASN A 431 2.65 -3.73 12.84
CA ASN A 431 2.68 -4.23 11.48
C ASN A 431 2.34 -3.12 10.47
N GLU A 432 2.45 -3.41 9.19
CA GLU A 432 2.25 -2.44 8.10
C GLU A 432 0.86 -1.81 8.14
N ALA A 433 -0.12 -2.64 8.40
CA ALA A 433 -1.52 -2.27 8.46
C ALA A 433 -1.78 -1.29 9.61
N GLU A 434 -1.25 -1.58 10.80
CA GLU A 434 -1.37 -0.73 11.99
C GLU A 434 -0.72 0.64 11.78
N VAL A 435 0.43 0.67 11.09
CA VAL A 435 1.08 1.93 10.70
C VAL A 435 0.20 2.71 9.73
N GLY A 436 -0.35 2.05 8.71
CA GLY A 436 -1.27 2.67 7.75
C GLY A 436 -2.50 3.27 8.43
N PHE A 437 -3.14 2.54 9.35
CA PHE A 437 -4.29 3.01 10.12
C PHE A 437 -3.97 4.25 10.97
N LEU A 438 -2.87 4.22 11.71
CA LEU A 438 -2.47 5.36 12.56
C LEU A 438 -2.04 6.57 11.72
N PHE A 439 -1.39 6.34 10.57
CA PHE A 439 -1.05 7.40 9.63
C PHE A 439 -2.30 8.10 9.09
N ILE A 440 -3.32 7.34 8.68
CA ILE A 440 -4.61 7.89 8.24
C ILE A 440 -5.25 8.75 9.31
N ILE A 441 -5.33 8.24 10.54
CA ILE A 441 -5.88 9.00 11.68
C ILE A 441 -5.10 10.29 11.89
N ALA A 442 -3.78 10.24 11.85
CA ALA A 442 -2.94 11.42 12.02
C ALA A 442 -3.20 12.46 10.92
N MET A 443 -3.15 12.06 9.64
CA MET A 443 -3.37 13.00 8.54
C MET A 443 -4.76 13.65 8.59
N ARG A 444 -5.80 12.87 8.90
CA ARG A 444 -7.18 13.38 9.07
C ARG A 444 -7.39 14.19 10.33
N SER A 445 -6.48 14.11 11.30
CA SER A 445 -6.47 14.99 12.47
C SER A 445 -5.68 16.28 12.22
N PHE A 446 -4.79 16.29 11.23
CA PHE A 446 -4.03 17.48 10.84
C PHE A 446 -4.73 18.31 9.78
N PHE A 447 -5.37 17.66 8.80
CA PHE A 447 -5.90 18.28 7.59
C PHE A 447 -7.40 18.02 7.39
N GLU A 448 -8.10 18.98 6.79
CA GLU A 448 -9.50 18.84 6.36
C GLU A 448 -9.57 18.13 5.01
N LEU A 449 -9.72 16.80 5.06
CA LEU A 449 -9.68 15.92 3.88
C LEU A 449 -11.07 15.47 3.39
N GLY A 450 -12.15 15.89 4.06
CA GLY A 450 -13.51 15.44 3.78
C GLY A 450 -13.73 13.95 4.11
N ASN A 451 -15.00 13.53 4.21
CA ASN A 451 -15.36 12.16 4.63
C ASN A 451 -15.77 11.24 3.48
N LYS A 452 -15.94 11.80 2.29
CA LYS A 452 -16.24 11.04 1.08
C LYS A 452 -14.96 10.66 0.35
N PHE A 453 -14.88 9.39 0.02
CA PHE A 453 -13.82 8.73 -0.69
C PHE A 453 -14.31 8.40 -2.11
N ASP A 454 -13.41 8.56 -3.08
CA ASP A 454 -13.60 8.02 -4.43
C ASP A 454 -12.52 6.95 -4.67
N PRO A 455 -12.90 5.69 -4.98
CA PRO A 455 -11.93 4.64 -5.27
C PRO A 455 -11.19 4.75 -6.58
N LYS A 456 -11.58 5.68 -7.43
CA LYS A 456 -10.95 5.84 -8.72
C LYS A 456 -9.68 6.66 -8.59
N TYR A 457 -8.66 6.22 -9.29
CA TYR A 457 -7.49 7.03 -9.57
C TYR A 457 -7.81 7.96 -10.75
N TYR A 458 -7.42 9.22 -10.63
CA TYR A 458 -7.62 10.28 -11.61
C TYR A 458 -6.26 10.82 -12.06
N GLU A 459 -5.89 10.56 -13.31
CA GLU A 459 -4.62 11.10 -13.87
C GLU A 459 -4.57 12.64 -13.81
N GLU A 460 -5.72 13.29 -13.98
CA GLU A 460 -5.83 14.76 -14.08
C GLU A 460 -6.02 15.47 -12.73
N ASP A 461 -6.43 14.76 -11.67
CA ASP A 461 -6.81 15.34 -10.38
C ASP A 461 -6.09 14.63 -9.23
N LYS A 462 -4.93 15.19 -8.88
CA LYS A 462 -4.03 14.60 -7.88
C LYS A 462 -4.63 14.61 -6.47
N ASP A 463 -5.50 15.56 -6.14
CA ASP A 463 -6.15 15.62 -4.83
C ASP A 463 -7.15 14.48 -4.65
N LYS A 464 -7.86 14.10 -5.72
CA LYS A 464 -8.70 12.89 -5.70
C LYS A 464 -7.90 11.59 -5.53
N ASN A 465 -6.60 11.59 -5.86
CA ASN A 465 -5.75 10.41 -5.67
C ASN A 465 -5.32 10.17 -4.22
N TYR A 466 -5.44 11.16 -3.32
CA TYR A 466 -5.14 10.95 -1.90
C TYR A 466 -5.97 9.79 -1.33
N ASN A 467 -7.27 9.85 -1.64
CA ASN A 467 -8.27 8.85 -1.29
C ASN A 467 -7.88 7.46 -1.81
N TYR A 468 -7.45 7.34 -3.07
CA TYR A 468 -7.00 6.07 -3.65
C TYR A 468 -5.91 5.39 -2.80
N TYR A 469 -4.88 6.14 -2.36
CA TYR A 469 -3.80 5.61 -1.53
C TYR A 469 -4.23 5.28 -0.10
N GLU A 470 -5.15 6.07 0.46
CA GLU A 470 -5.77 5.78 1.75
C GLU A 470 -6.54 4.45 1.73
N LEU A 471 -7.29 4.15 0.65
CA LEU A 471 -7.94 2.85 0.50
C LEU A 471 -6.93 1.71 0.41
N LYS A 472 -5.80 1.89 -0.28
CA LYS A 472 -4.73 0.87 -0.33
C LYS A 472 -4.19 0.57 1.08
N LEU A 473 -3.94 1.60 1.89
CA LEU A 473 -3.54 1.41 3.30
C LEU A 473 -4.58 0.62 4.10
N LEU A 474 -5.86 0.94 3.92
CA LEU A 474 -6.95 0.25 4.62
C LEU A 474 -7.11 -1.21 4.18
N LYS A 475 -6.73 -1.53 2.94
CA LYS A 475 -6.75 -2.91 2.41
C LYS A 475 -5.62 -3.80 2.92
N LEU A 476 -4.59 -3.24 3.58
CA LEU A 476 -3.48 -4.02 4.14
C LEU A 476 -3.91 -5.06 5.19
N THR A 477 -5.02 -4.86 5.92
CA THR A 477 -5.54 -5.84 6.91
C THR A 477 -6.51 -6.84 6.32
N SER A 478 -7.33 -6.43 5.36
CA SER A 478 -8.37 -7.24 4.79
C SER A 478 -7.82 -7.98 3.58
N LYS A 479 -7.28 -9.18 3.78
CA LYS A 479 -6.84 -10.09 2.69
C LYS A 479 -7.91 -10.14 1.59
N SER A 480 -7.75 -9.33 0.54
CA SER A 480 -8.56 -9.30 -0.68
C SER A 480 -10.10 -9.36 -0.50
N LEU A 481 -10.67 -8.83 0.59
CA LEU A 481 -12.12 -8.83 0.77
C LEU A 481 -12.75 -7.68 -0.01
N SER A 482 -13.79 -7.96 -0.80
CA SER A 482 -14.64 -6.96 -1.43
C SER A 482 -15.44 -6.20 -0.36
N HIS A 483 -15.83 -4.95 -0.64
CA HIS A 483 -16.64 -4.12 0.28
C HIS A 483 -17.86 -4.87 0.82
N ASP A 484 -18.55 -5.62 -0.04
CA ASP A 484 -19.78 -6.31 0.34
C ASP A 484 -19.50 -7.45 1.34
N GLU A 485 -18.43 -8.22 1.17
CA GLU A 485 -17.98 -9.21 2.16
C GLU A 485 -17.58 -8.57 3.49
N LEU A 486 -16.99 -7.39 3.38
CA LEU A 486 -16.52 -6.55 4.45
C LEU A 486 -17.74 -6.02 5.26
N VAL A 487 -18.80 -5.56 4.59
CA VAL A 487 -20.09 -5.16 5.19
C VAL A 487 -20.85 -6.36 5.76
N ASP A 488 -20.78 -7.52 5.13
CA ASP A 488 -21.40 -8.73 5.66
C ASP A 488 -20.71 -9.22 6.95
N LYS A 489 -19.38 -9.12 7.01
CA LYS A 489 -18.64 -9.32 8.26
C LYS A 489 -19.06 -8.31 9.32
N PHE A 490 -19.21 -7.03 8.94
CA PHE A 490 -19.75 -6.00 9.82
C PHE A 490 -21.13 -6.40 10.37
N LYS A 491 -22.09 -6.80 9.53
CA LYS A 491 -23.45 -7.18 9.96
C LYS A 491 -23.43 -8.41 10.87
N LYS A 492 -22.66 -9.45 10.50
CA LYS A 492 -22.51 -10.68 11.31
C LYS A 492 -21.89 -10.38 12.68
N ARG A 493 -20.86 -9.53 12.75
CA ARG A 493 -20.18 -9.16 14.01
C ARG A 493 -20.96 -8.11 14.82
N LYS A 494 -21.71 -7.20 14.17
CA LYS A 494 -22.70 -6.30 14.81
C LYS A 494 -23.70 -7.11 15.64
N ASN A 495 -24.08 -8.30 15.17
CA ASN A 495 -24.98 -9.21 15.90
C ASN A 495 -24.28 -9.99 17.03
N LYS A 496 -22.93 -10.00 17.10
CA LYS A 496 -22.12 -10.68 18.13
C LYS A 496 -21.63 -9.72 19.25
N LYS A 497 -22.12 -8.48 19.25
CA LYS A 497 -21.71 -7.32 20.06
C LYS A 497 -21.72 -7.57 21.58
N ASP A 498 -22.49 -8.53 22.07
CA ASP A 498 -22.64 -8.79 23.51
C ASP A 498 -21.49 -9.58 24.15
N GLU A 499 -20.69 -10.35 23.39
CA GLU A 499 -19.66 -11.22 23.99
C GLU A 499 -18.30 -10.53 24.17
N ILE A 500 -17.83 -9.80 23.15
CA ILE A 500 -16.50 -9.14 23.16
C ILE A 500 -16.46 -7.98 24.16
N TYR A 501 -17.58 -7.31 24.38
CA TYR A 501 -17.69 -6.22 25.33
C TYR A 501 -18.12 -6.67 26.73
N ARG A 502 -18.58 -7.92 26.91
CA ARG A 502 -18.81 -8.52 28.24
C ARG A 502 -17.51 -8.67 29.02
N GLU A 503 -16.37 -8.91 28.36
CA GLU A 503 -15.06 -8.90 29.02
C GLU A 503 -14.70 -7.51 29.54
N ILE A 504 -14.97 -6.46 28.74
CA ILE A 504 -14.84 -5.08 29.19
C ILE A 504 -15.81 -4.86 30.35
N GLU A 505 -17.10 -5.18 30.22
CA GLU A 505 -18.10 -5.14 31.30
C GLU A 505 -17.69 -5.87 32.59
N PHE A 506 -17.00 -7.00 32.47
CA PHE A 506 -16.48 -7.76 33.60
C PHE A 506 -15.32 -7.03 34.30
N ASP A 507 -14.36 -6.53 33.53
CA ASP A 507 -13.27 -5.68 34.03
C ASP A 507 -13.81 -4.35 34.61
N LEU A 508 -14.91 -3.83 34.05
CA LEU A 508 -15.66 -2.67 34.51
C LEU A 508 -16.33 -2.93 35.87
N LYS A 509 -17.02 -4.07 36.04
CA LYS A 509 -17.66 -4.48 37.30
C LYS A 509 -16.64 -4.66 38.41
N ARG A 510 -15.51 -5.33 38.11
CA ARG A 510 -14.42 -5.51 39.07
C ARG A 510 -13.82 -4.19 39.56
N SER A 511 -13.74 -3.19 38.68
CA SER A 511 -13.29 -1.84 39.04
C SER A 511 -14.31 -1.07 39.89
N PHE A 512 -15.61 -1.33 39.68
CA PHE A 512 -16.73 -0.67 40.37
C PHE A 512 -16.92 -1.18 41.81
N ASP A 513 -16.73 -2.49 42.02
CA ASP A 513 -16.80 -3.13 43.35
C ASP A 513 -15.70 -2.62 44.31
N LEU A 514 -14.57 -2.18 43.77
CA LEU A 514 -13.48 -1.57 44.55
C LEU A 514 -13.81 -0.14 45.02
N LEU A 515 -14.49 0.66 44.18
CA LEU A 515 -14.76 2.08 44.43
C LEU A 515 -16.06 2.34 45.20
N SER A 516 -17.06 1.47 45.07
CA SER A 516 -18.36 1.59 45.75
C SER A 516 -18.31 1.37 47.28
N ARG A 517 -17.16 0.96 47.81
CA ARG A 517 -16.94 0.80 49.27
C ARG A 517 -16.57 2.10 49.98
N GLU A 518 -16.20 3.16 49.26
CA GLU A 518 -15.59 4.35 49.88
C GLU A 518 -16.51 5.59 49.96
N ASP A 519 -17.46 5.81 49.05
CA ASP A 519 -18.46 6.90 49.21
C ASP A 519 -19.75 6.68 48.36
N PRO A 520 -20.94 6.51 48.96
CA PRO A 520 -22.18 6.23 48.22
C PRO A 520 -22.87 7.44 47.57
N LYS A 521 -22.43 8.69 47.80
CA LYS A 521 -23.35 9.85 47.68
C LYS A 521 -23.30 10.73 46.43
N ASN A 522 -22.48 10.50 45.41
CA ASN A 522 -22.51 11.36 44.22
C ASN A 522 -21.96 10.67 42.95
N TYR A 523 -22.76 9.96 42.16
CA TYR A 523 -22.25 9.49 40.86
C TYR A 523 -23.29 9.45 39.74
N LEU A 524 -23.34 10.54 38.96
CA LEU A 524 -23.66 10.48 37.53
C LEU A 524 -22.34 10.16 36.80
N PHE A 525 -21.90 8.90 36.83
CA PHE A 525 -20.67 8.52 36.12
C PHE A 525 -20.95 8.38 34.62
N SER A 526 -20.58 9.39 33.83
CA SER A 526 -20.09 9.11 32.47
C SER A 526 -18.82 8.28 32.64
N TYR A 527 -18.86 6.99 32.31
CA TYR A 527 -17.67 6.15 32.40
C TYR A 527 -16.61 6.64 31.42
N ASP A 528 -15.47 7.10 31.95
CA ASP A 528 -14.37 7.63 31.15
C ASP A 528 -13.56 6.50 30.50
N VAL A 529 -14.09 5.93 29.41
CA VAL A 529 -13.41 4.87 28.63
C VAL A 529 -12.03 5.33 28.16
N PHE A 530 -11.91 6.59 27.72
CA PHE A 530 -10.62 7.15 27.32
C PHE A 530 -9.64 7.17 28.49
N GLY A 531 -10.02 7.67 29.66
CA GLY A 531 -9.16 7.71 30.84
C GLY A 531 -8.71 6.31 31.25
N LYS A 532 -9.58 5.32 31.11
CA LYS A 532 -9.26 3.93 31.43
C LYS A 532 -8.30 3.30 30.44
N ILE A 533 -8.52 3.50 29.14
CA ILE A 533 -7.58 3.05 28.11
C ILE A 533 -6.25 3.80 28.26
N LYS A 534 -6.27 5.11 28.40
CA LYS A 534 -5.08 5.94 28.65
C LYS A 534 -4.22 5.35 29.77
N ASN A 535 -4.84 5.05 30.91
CA ASN A 535 -4.15 4.51 32.09
C ASN A 535 -3.49 3.13 31.87
N ILE A 536 -3.90 2.36 30.85
CA ILE A 536 -3.24 1.08 30.50
C ILE A 536 -1.77 1.29 30.16
N GLY A 537 -1.43 2.40 29.50
CA GLY A 537 -0.06 2.71 29.08
C GLY A 537 0.60 3.85 29.84
N ASP A 538 0.05 4.21 31.01
CA ASP A 538 0.74 5.11 31.93
C ASP A 538 2.06 4.49 32.41
N GLU A 539 3.00 5.34 32.81
CA GLU A 539 4.36 4.95 33.21
C GLU A 539 4.34 3.82 34.26
N GLU A 540 3.49 3.97 35.27
CA GLU A 540 3.33 3.05 36.40
C GLU A 540 2.54 1.78 36.07
N SER A 541 1.86 1.72 34.92
CA SER A 541 1.04 0.57 34.54
C SER A 541 1.90 -0.65 34.21
N LYS A 542 1.51 -1.80 34.76
CA LYS A 542 2.10 -3.12 34.45
C LYS A 542 1.40 -3.83 33.29
N VAL A 543 0.31 -3.26 32.76
CA VAL A 543 -0.47 -3.87 31.69
C VAL A 543 0.20 -3.61 30.34
N GLN A 544 0.27 -4.64 29.49
CA GLN A 544 0.83 -4.50 28.15
C GLN A 544 -0.17 -3.79 27.22
N CYS A 545 0.27 -2.71 26.59
CA CYS A 545 -0.52 -2.02 25.57
C CYS A 545 -0.58 -2.84 24.27
N ARG A 546 -1.71 -2.74 23.56
CA ARG A 546 -1.98 -3.45 22.30
C ARG A 546 -2.85 -2.57 21.39
N MET A 547 -2.70 -2.72 20.08
CA MET A 547 -3.52 -1.99 19.10
C MET A 547 -5.02 -2.29 19.23
N GLU A 548 -5.40 -3.48 19.70
CA GLU A 548 -6.80 -3.83 20.03
C GLU A 548 -7.46 -2.82 20.99
N HIS A 549 -6.71 -2.23 21.92
CA HIS A 549 -7.24 -1.20 22.82
C HIS A 549 -7.50 0.12 22.09
N ILE A 550 -6.68 0.45 21.10
CA ILE A 550 -6.86 1.63 20.24
C ILE A 550 -8.10 1.45 19.36
N TYR A 551 -8.29 0.26 18.80
CA TYR A 551 -9.51 -0.09 18.04
C TYR A 551 -10.76 0.01 18.92
N LYS A 552 -10.70 -0.51 20.15
CA LYS A 552 -11.79 -0.37 21.13
C LYS A 552 -12.10 1.09 21.48
N LEU A 553 -11.08 1.94 21.60
CA LEU A 553 -11.29 3.38 21.81
C LEU A 553 -11.97 4.02 20.60
N PHE A 554 -11.50 3.72 19.39
CA PHE A 554 -12.11 4.21 18.16
C PHE A 554 -13.60 3.87 18.13
N TRP A 555 -13.96 2.61 18.42
CA TRP A 555 -15.34 2.16 18.48
C TRP A 555 -16.17 2.86 19.55
N HIS A 556 -15.60 3.07 20.73
CA HIS A 556 -16.30 3.77 21.80
C HIS A 556 -16.79 5.15 21.35
N PHE A 557 -15.95 5.88 20.62
CA PHE A 557 -16.31 7.20 20.09
C PHE A 557 -17.33 7.10 18.95
N MET A 558 -17.24 6.07 18.11
CA MET A 558 -18.16 5.85 16.98
C MET A 558 -19.51 5.24 17.37
N PHE A 559 -19.68 4.69 18.58
CA PHE A 559 -20.95 4.13 19.06
C PHE A 559 -21.46 4.74 20.36
N ASN A 560 -20.78 5.75 20.90
CA ASN A 560 -21.17 6.47 22.11
C ASN A 560 -21.75 5.56 23.22
N SER A 561 -20.88 4.78 23.87
CA SER A 561 -21.32 3.91 24.97
C SER A 561 -21.50 4.71 26.26
N TYR A 562 -22.68 4.64 26.88
CA TYR A 562 -22.91 5.26 28.18
C TYR A 562 -23.37 4.22 29.21
N LEU A 563 -23.09 4.49 30.48
CA LEU A 563 -23.68 3.76 31.59
C LEU A 563 -25.08 4.31 31.81
N ASP A 564 -26.10 3.47 31.62
CA ASP A 564 -27.47 3.86 31.88
C ASP A 564 -27.75 3.62 33.37
N TYR A 565 -27.89 4.70 34.15
CA TYR A 565 -28.30 4.60 35.55
C TYR A 565 -29.82 4.46 35.62
N TYR A 566 -30.30 3.26 36.00
CA TYR A 566 -31.68 3.13 36.46
C TYR A 566 -31.79 3.70 37.88
N ASN A 567 -32.74 4.61 38.07
CA ASN A 567 -32.92 5.40 39.27
C ASN A 567 -32.92 4.55 40.58
N GLY A 568 -31.97 4.87 41.47
CA GLY A 568 -32.20 4.95 42.91
C GLY A 568 -32.05 3.70 43.80
N LYS A 569 -32.13 2.45 43.31
CA LYS A 569 -31.96 1.26 44.18
C LYS A 569 -31.34 0.06 43.44
N TYR A 570 -30.12 -0.33 43.87
CA TYR A 570 -29.38 -1.59 43.64
C TYR A 570 -28.51 -1.77 42.37
N THR A 571 -27.19 -1.82 42.62
CA THR A 571 -26.18 -2.89 42.34
C THR A 571 -25.98 -3.52 40.94
N ASN A 572 -26.41 -2.95 39.81
CA ASN A 572 -25.86 -3.42 38.53
C ASN A 572 -25.89 -2.32 37.45
N PRO A 573 -24.81 -1.54 37.27
CA PRO A 573 -24.70 -0.67 36.11
C PRO A 573 -24.63 -1.55 34.84
N ASN A 574 -25.65 -1.48 34.00
CA ASN A 574 -25.62 -2.10 32.67
C ASN A 574 -25.07 -1.07 31.68
N LEU A 575 -23.93 -1.38 31.06
CA LEU A 575 -23.40 -0.58 29.96
C LEU A 575 -24.35 -0.69 28.77
N LYS A 576 -24.99 0.41 28.39
CA LYS A 576 -25.83 0.47 27.20
C LYS A 576 -25.05 1.10 26.06
N PHE A 577 -24.83 0.31 25.02
CA PHE A 577 -24.32 0.82 23.75
C PHE A 577 -25.49 1.21 22.86
N CYS A 578 -25.82 2.49 22.81
CA CYS A 578 -26.72 2.99 21.77
C CYS A 578 -25.98 2.97 20.44
N LEU A 579 -26.40 2.09 19.52
CA LEU A 579 -26.06 2.32 18.13
C LEU A 579 -26.78 3.61 17.73
N ASP A 580 -26.04 4.70 17.63
CA ASP A 580 -26.53 5.85 16.90
C ASP A 580 -26.40 5.50 15.42
N ASP A 581 -27.52 5.24 14.76
CA ASP A 581 -27.54 4.86 13.34
C ASP A 581 -26.91 5.96 12.47
N GLU A 582 -26.86 7.22 12.95
CA GLU A 582 -26.15 8.32 12.28
C GLU A 582 -24.62 8.15 12.29
N LEU A 583 -24.07 7.37 13.23
CA LEU A 583 -22.63 7.06 13.29
C LEU A 583 -22.27 5.75 12.57
N CYS A 584 -23.27 4.88 12.35
CA CYS A 584 -23.10 3.54 11.77
C CYS A 584 -23.28 3.57 10.25
N VAL A 585 -22.21 3.86 9.50
CA VAL A 585 -22.29 3.99 8.03
C VAL A 585 -21.71 2.76 7.32
N THR A 586 -22.43 2.29 6.31
CA THR A 586 -22.02 1.20 5.40
C THR A 586 -21.82 1.68 3.96
N ASP A 587 -21.72 2.99 3.78
CA ASP A 587 -21.51 3.63 2.49
C ASP A 587 -20.13 3.22 1.92
N LYS A 588 -20.13 2.83 0.64
CA LYS A 588 -18.95 2.42 -0.16
C LYS A 588 -17.98 3.56 -0.37
N GLU A 589 -18.46 4.78 -0.28
CA GLU A 589 -17.71 6.01 -0.51
C GLU A 589 -17.33 6.69 0.81
N ASP A 590 -17.43 6.02 1.95
CA ASP A 590 -17.18 6.65 3.24
C ASP A 590 -15.97 6.03 3.95
N VAL A 591 -14.95 6.86 4.18
CA VAL A 591 -13.70 6.43 4.82
C VAL A 591 -13.91 5.83 6.20
N LEU A 592 -14.91 6.31 6.94
CA LEU A 592 -15.22 5.81 8.28
C LEU A 592 -15.71 4.37 8.23
N THR A 593 -16.47 4.00 7.20
CA THR A 593 -16.89 2.62 6.96
C THR A 593 -15.67 1.71 6.93
N TYR A 594 -14.64 2.07 6.15
CA TYR A 594 -13.42 1.27 6.02
C TYR A 594 -12.54 1.30 7.28
N LEU A 595 -12.31 2.46 7.91
CA LEU A 595 -11.55 2.55 9.17
C LEU A 595 -12.19 1.70 10.27
N TYR A 596 -13.51 1.73 10.33
CA TYR A 596 -14.28 0.94 11.27
C TYR A 596 -14.11 -0.56 11.00
N MET A 597 -14.29 -0.98 9.74
CA MET A 597 -14.20 -2.38 9.36
C MET A 597 -12.78 -2.93 9.47
N TYR A 598 -11.78 -2.10 9.18
CA TYR A 598 -10.36 -2.34 9.44
C TYR A 598 -10.13 -2.65 10.92
N SER A 599 -10.58 -1.76 11.81
CA SER A 599 -10.31 -1.90 13.24
C SER A 599 -10.96 -3.15 13.84
N TRP A 600 -11.99 -3.67 13.17
CA TRP A 600 -12.75 -4.87 13.54
C TRP A 600 -12.21 -6.19 13.00
N GLY A 601 -11.35 -6.16 11.98
CA GLY A 601 -10.80 -7.35 11.30
C GLY A 601 -10.05 -8.26 12.25
#